data_AF-A0A1Q6WKF1-F1
#
_entry.id   AF-A0A1Q6WKF1-F1
#
_cell.length_a   1.000
_cell.length_b   1.000
_cell.length_c   1.000
_cell.angle_alpha   90.00
_cell.angle_beta   90.00
_cell.angle_gamma   90.00
#
_symmetry.space_group_name_H-M   'P 1'
#
loop_
_entity.id
_entity.type
_entity.pdbx_description
1 polymer ?
#
loop_
_entity_poly.entity_id
_entity_poly.type
_entity_poly.pdbx_seq_one_letter_code
_entity_poly.pdbx_strand_id
1 'polypeptide(L)'
;MGLRSTRGVPTTLAGRGTTVIVPLGPADSVAVVRNAGLCTGLCVNPVVVLPLASGSGATGVAIQDDSIAWIANPNLNTVTRINYQTGNTSSVVVGPTPRAVAIIGGVLYVINANLNGSTPAAASSITWLVIGGVSPNPLPTIPLTGTNAQFAVVGDDSLLYVVDRGTPGAADGKLSIVDPAAKSEIVVINGLGESPGAAAFHPSGRLLISSLTEGILEVYTPTRSLTLGPGNGVKPGGDGVSGVAVDLRGRVYAVDQGACAAAGTVHVLSAPPDYREFRTVTVGFCPASAAVAATP
;
A
#
# COMPACT_ATOMS: atom_id res chain seq x y z
N MET A 1 -13.17 8.56 -21.36
CA MET A 1 -13.90 7.40 -20.82
C MET A 1 -13.95 7.62 -19.31
N GLY A 2 -15.15 7.69 -18.72
CA GLY A 2 -15.35 8.11 -17.32
C GLY A 2 -15.31 6.96 -16.32
N LEU A 3 -15.48 7.28 -15.04
CA LEU A 3 -15.63 6.28 -13.97
C LEU A 3 -16.77 5.31 -14.29
N ARG A 4 -16.64 4.03 -13.91
CA ARG A 4 -17.78 3.09 -13.97
C ARG A 4 -18.87 3.42 -12.95
N SER A 5 -18.51 4.06 -11.84
CA SER A 5 -19.46 4.58 -10.84
C SER A 5 -18.99 5.92 -10.28
N THR A 6 -19.91 6.78 -9.86
CA THR A 6 -19.60 8.11 -9.30
C THR A 6 -19.03 8.07 -7.88
N ARG A 7 -18.80 6.88 -7.29
CA ARG A 7 -18.35 6.69 -5.90
C ARG A 7 -16.85 6.33 -5.80
N GLY A 8 -16.01 6.92 -6.65
CA GLY A 8 -14.58 6.65 -6.63
C GLY A 8 -13.94 7.15 -5.34
N VAL A 9 -13.30 6.26 -4.59
CA VAL A 9 -12.52 6.60 -3.39
C VAL A 9 -11.11 6.05 -3.57
N PRO A 10 -10.07 6.89 -3.55
CA PRO A 10 -8.68 6.43 -3.53
C PRO A 10 -8.44 5.50 -2.35
N THR A 11 -7.84 4.33 -2.61
CA THR A 11 -7.56 3.32 -1.57
C THR A 11 -6.07 3.22 -1.25
N THR A 12 -5.24 3.28 -2.28
CA THR A 12 -3.77 3.28 -2.24
C THR A 12 -3.28 3.85 -3.57
N LEU A 13 -1.97 3.98 -3.74
CA LEU A 13 -1.37 4.45 -4.97
C LEU A 13 0.04 3.87 -5.16
N ALA A 14 0.47 3.80 -6.42
CA ALA A 14 1.85 3.50 -6.79
C ALA A 14 2.36 4.58 -7.74
N GLY A 15 3.59 5.05 -7.51
CA GLY A 15 4.27 6.05 -8.33
C GLY A 15 5.48 5.46 -9.06
N ARG A 16 5.66 5.83 -10.32
CA ARG A 16 6.89 5.55 -11.09
C ARG A 16 7.16 6.71 -12.05
N GLY A 17 8.35 7.31 -11.95
CA GLY A 17 8.69 8.50 -12.72
C GLY A 17 7.68 9.61 -12.45
N THR A 18 6.95 10.04 -13.48
CA THR A 18 5.92 11.10 -13.39
C THR A 18 4.49 10.56 -13.38
N THR A 19 4.33 9.23 -13.33
CA THR A 19 3.02 8.56 -13.37
C THR A 19 2.66 8.05 -11.98
N VAL A 20 1.42 8.31 -11.56
CA VAL A 20 0.81 7.73 -10.36
C VAL A 20 -0.46 6.99 -10.76
N ILE A 21 -0.62 5.76 -10.29
CA ILE A 21 -1.82 4.96 -10.49
C ILE A 21 -2.55 4.83 -9.16
N VAL A 22 -3.86 5.11 -9.17
CA VAL A 22 -4.71 5.16 -7.98
C VAL A 22 -5.95 4.30 -8.19
N PRO A 23 -6.06 3.15 -7.51
CA PRO A 23 -7.29 2.36 -7.52
C PRO A 23 -8.42 3.07 -6.76
N LEU A 24 -9.61 3.05 -7.35
CA LEU A 24 -10.75 3.87 -6.91
C LEU A 24 -11.84 3.05 -6.20
N GLY A 25 -11.49 1.87 -5.68
CA GLY A 25 -12.37 1.07 -4.83
C GLY A 25 -13.73 0.79 -5.48
N PRO A 26 -14.84 1.28 -4.89
CA PRO A 26 -16.20 1.04 -5.39
C PRO A 26 -16.53 1.58 -6.80
N ALA A 27 -15.63 2.36 -7.41
CA ALA A 27 -15.79 2.79 -8.80
C ALA A 27 -15.29 1.77 -9.83
N ASP A 28 -14.76 0.62 -9.40
CA ASP A 28 -14.27 -0.45 -10.27
C ASP A 28 -13.36 0.07 -11.39
N SER A 29 -12.46 0.98 -11.03
CA SER A 29 -11.64 1.76 -11.97
C SER A 29 -10.31 2.12 -11.33
N VAL A 30 -9.35 2.49 -12.16
CA VAL A 30 -8.10 3.13 -11.73
C VAL A 30 -7.99 4.51 -12.36
N ALA A 31 -7.51 5.49 -11.60
CA ALA A 31 -7.05 6.77 -12.12
C ALA A 31 -5.55 6.69 -12.43
N VAL A 32 -5.17 7.15 -13.62
CA VAL A 32 -3.80 7.30 -14.06
C VAL A 32 -3.50 8.78 -14.10
N VAL A 33 -2.74 9.27 -13.13
CA VAL A 33 -2.30 10.66 -13.04
C VAL A 33 -0.94 10.76 -13.72
N ARG A 34 -0.88 11.51 -14.83
CA ARG A 34 0.37 11.77 -15.55
C ARG A 34 0.93 13.12 -15.16
N ASN A 35 2.26 13.26 -15.18
CA ASN A 35 2.99 14.48 -14.81
C ASN A 35 2.76 14.90 -13.34
N ALA A 36 2.60 13.93 -12.45
CA ALA A 36 2.44 14.17 -11.02
C ALA A 36 3.64 14.99 -10.49
N GLY A 37 3.37 16.15 -9.89
CA GLY A 37 4.38 17.01 -9.27
C GLY A 37 5.16 17.93 -10.21
N LEU A 38 4.97 17.87 -11.53
CA LEU A 38 5.67 18.73 -12.51
C LEU A 38 4.83 19.89 -13.05
N CYS A 39 3.58 19.99 -12.64
CA CYS A 39 2.65 20.98 -13.17
C CYS A 39 2.64 22.23 -12.29
N THR A 40 3.46 23.22 -12.64
CA THR A 40 3.38 24.60 -12.12
C THR A 40 2.75 25.51 -13.19
N GLY A 41 1.43 25.43 -13.42
CA GLY A 41 0.73 26.28 -14.40
C GLY A 41 -0.42 25.59 -15.15
N LEU A 42 -0.67 26.01 -16.40
CA LEU A 42 -1.79 25.58 -17.28
C LEU A 42 -1.62 24.18 -17.92
N CYS A 43 -0.90 23.26 -17.26
CA CYS A 43 -0.85 21.88 -17.75
C CYS A 43 -2.19 21.19 -17.47
N VAL A 44 -2.82 20.67 -18.52
CA VAL A 44 -3.92 19.72 -18.36
C VAL A 44 -3.31 18.48 -17.70
N ASN A 45 -3.49 18.31 -16.38
CA ASN A 45 -3.18 17.05 -15.71
C ASN A 45 -4.11 16.00 -16.32
N PRO A 46 -3.63 15.15 -17.26
CA PRO A 46 -4.50 14.20 -17.91
C PRO A 46 -4.68 13.06 -16.92
N VAL A 47 -5.63 13.21 -16.01
CA VAL A 47 -6.14 12.10 -15.22
C VAL A 47 -6.97 11.25 -16.18
N VAL A 48 -6.44 10.09 -16.52
CA VAL A 48 -7.16 9.12 -17.33
C VAL A 48 -7.77 8.09 -16.40
N VAL A 49 -9.09 7.92 -16.47
CA VAL A 49 -9.78 6.87 -15.73
C VAL A 49 -9.93 5.67 -16.63
N LEU A 50 -9.41 4.52 -16.17
CA LEU A 50 -9.49 3.26 -16.88
C LEU A 50 -10.41 2.30 -16.13
N PRO A 51 -11.40 1.71 -16.81
CA PRO A 51 -12.31 0.76 -16.19
C PRO A 51 -11.63 -0.57 -15.87
N LEU A 52 -12.03 -1.18 -14.75
CA LEU A 52 -11.78 -2.59 -14.42
C LEU A 52 -13.07 -3.40 -14.53
N ALA A 53 -13.03 -4.70 -14.29
CA ALA A 53 -14.23 -5.54 -14.26
C ALA A 53 -15.26 -5.01 -13.24
N SER A 54 -16.56 -5.16 -13.54
CA SER A 54 -17.63 -4.71 -12.63
C SER A 54 -17.54 -5.49 -11.31
N GLY A 55 -17.72 -4.77 -10.21
CA GLY A 55 -17.57 -5.31 -8.86
C GLY A 55 -16.13 -5.65 -8.49
N SER A 56 -15.10 -5.03 -9.10
CA SER A 56 -13.70 -5.29 -8.73
C SER A 56 -13.37 -4.83 -7.31
N GLY A 57 -13.93 -3.69 -6.87
CA GLY A 57 -13.62 -3.09 -5.58
C GLY A 57 -12.13 -2.75 -5.42
N ALA A 58 -11.47 -2.36 -6.52
CA ALA A 58 -10.01 -2.30 -6.65
C ALA A 58 -9.28 -1.57 -5.50
N THR A 59 -8.24 -2.23 -4.96
CA THR A 59 -7.45 -1.73 -3.82
C THR A 59 -5.96 -1.61 -4.16
N GLY A 60 -5.16 -2.65 -3.95
CA GLY A 60 -3.71 -2.65 -4.15
C GLY A 60 -3.27 -2.40 -5.60
N VAL A 61 -2.13 -1.71 -5.77
CA VAL A 61 -1.50 -1.49 -7.08
C VAL A 61 0.01 -1.65 -7.01
N ALA A 62 0.60 -2.25 -8.04
CA ALA A 62 2.03 -2.22 -8.32
C ALA A 62 2.29 -1.88 -9.79
N ILE A 63 3.24 -0.98 -10.07
CA ILE A 63 3.67 -0.64 -11.43
C ILE A 63 4.81 -1.58 -11.82
N GLN A 64 4.63 -2.32 -12.90
CA GLN A 64 5.65 -3.22 -13.44
C GLN A 64 6.67 -2.47 -14.30
N ASP A 65 6.18 -1.61 -15.19
CA ASP A 65 6.98 -0.87 -16.18
C ASP A 65 6.20 0.38 -16.66
N ASP A 66 6.66 1.06 -17.72
CA ASP A 66 6.06 2.29 -18.24
C ASP A 66 4.70 2.12 -18.94
N SER A 67 4.19 0.90 -19.00
CA SER A 67 2.90 0.59 -19.61
C SER A 67 2.02 -0.32 -18.76
N ILE A 68 2.58 -1.14 -17.88
CA ILE A 68 1.86 -2.18 -17.16
C ILE A 68 1.79 -1.90 -15.66
N ALA A 69 0.59 -2.08 -15.11
CA ALA A 69 0.36 -2.18 -13.68
C ALA A 69 -0.50 -3.39 -13.33
N TRP A 70 -0.44 -3.79 -12.06
CA TRP A 70 -1.19 -4.91 -11.50
C TRP A 70 -2.06 -4.42 -10.36
N ILE A 71 -3.35 -4.76 -10.40
CA ILE A 71 -4.38 -4.24 -9.50
C ILE A 71 -5.08 -5.38 -8.76
N ALA A 72 -5.15 -5.31 -7.43
CA ALA A 72 -5.90 -6.26 -6.62
C ALA A 72 -7.40 -5.95 -6.64
N ASN A 73 -8.23 -6.97 -6.90
CA ASN A 73 -9.69 -6.87 -6.96
C ASN A 73 -10.32 -7.73 -5.84
N PRO A 74 -10.47 -7.19 -4.62
CA PRO A 74 -10.89 -7.96 -3.45
C PRO A 74 -12.23 -8.66 -3.62
N ASN A 75 -13.17 -8.03 -4.33
CA ASN A 75 -14.53 -8.54 -4.50
C ASN A 75 -14.63 -9.64 -5.57
N LEU A 76 -13.61 -9.79 -6.42
CA LEU A 76 -13.57 -10.78 -7.48
C LEU A 76 -12.53 -11.89 -7.23
N ASN A 77 -11.75 -11.81 -6.16
CA ASN A 77 -10.62 -12.72 -5.89
C ASN A 77 -9.68 -12.85 -7.10
N THR A 78 -9.39 -11.71 -7.74
CA THR A 78 -8.50 -11.64 -8.90
C THR A 78 -7.46 -10.55 -8.73
N VAL A 79 -6.36 -10.69 -9.46
CA VAL A 79 -5.45 -9.58 -9.78
C VAL A 79 -5.57 -9.27 -11.27
N THR A 80 -5.69 -8.00 -11.62
CA THR A 80 -5.78 -7.52 -13.01
C THR A 80 -4.47 -6.90 -13.45
N ARG A 81 -3.88 -7.46 -14.51
CA ARG A 81 -2.89 -6.76 -15.33
C ARG A 81 -3.61 -5.74 -16.19
N ILE A 82 -3.20 -4.48 -16.11
CA ILE A 82 -3.69 -3.40 -16.97
C ILE A 82 -2.53 -2.80 -17.75
N ASN A 83 -2.71 -2.65 -19.07
CA ASN A 83 -1.91 -1.72 -19.84
C ASN A 83 -2.53 -0.34 -19.70
N TYR A 84 -1.90 0.54 -18.92
CA TYR A 84 -2.45 1.86 -18.60
C TYR A 84 -2.23 2.92 -19.70
N GLN A 85 -1.62 2.53 -20.82
CA GLN A 85 -1.56 3.33 -22.05
C GLN A 85 -2.74 3.03 -22.97
N THR A 86 -3.15 1.75 -23.07
CA THR A 86 -4.21 1.31 -24.00
C THR A 86 -5.56 1.03 -23.31
N GLY A 87 -5.57 0.81 -22.00
CA GLY A 87 -6.74 0.37 -21.24
C GLY A 87 -6.99 -1.14 -21.29
N ASN A 88 -6.14 -1.92 -21.95
CA ASN A 88 -6.32 -3.38 -22.04
C ASN A 88 -6.12 -4.06 -20.69
N THR A 89 -7.04 -4.95 -20.31
CA THR A 89 -6.99 -5.67 -19.04
C THR A 89 -6.99 -7.18 -19.24
N SER A 90 -6.28 -7.90 -18.38
CA SER A 90 -6.37 -9.35 -18.24
C SER A 90 -6.28 -9.72 -16.76
N SER A 91 -7.11 -10.65 -16.29
CA SER A 91 -7.21 -11.00 -14.88
C SER A 91 -6.82 -12.45 -14.63
N VAL A 92 -6.23 -12.69 -13.46
CA VAL A 92 -5.88 -14.02 -12.96
C VAL A 92 -6.53 -14.22 -11.60
N VAL A 93 -7.07 -15.42 -11.36
CA VAL A 93 -7.65 -15.80 -10.06
C VAL A 93 -6.54 -15.96 -9.03
N VAL A 94 -6.75 -15.41 -7.84
CA VAL A 94 -5.83 -15.46 -6.70
C VAL A 94 -6.59 -15.86 -5.44
N GLY A 95 -5.93 -15.82 -4.28
CA GLY A 95 -6.57 -16.10 -2.99
C GLY A 95 -7.68 -15.11 -2.61
N PRO A 96 -8.40 -15.38 -1.51
CA PRO A 96 -9.58 -14.61 -1.13
C PRO A 96 -9.27 -13.18 -0.69
N THR A 97 -10.03 -12.20 -1.17
CA THR A 97 -9.94 -10.77 -0.84
C THR A 97 -8.53 -10.19 -0.98
N PRO A 98 -7.94 -10.19 -2.19
CA PRO A 98 -6.64 -9.55 -2.44
C PRO A 98 -6.69 -8.05 -2.10
N ARG A 99 -5.72 -7.56 -1.32
CA ARG A 99 -5.64 -6.18 -0.82
C ARG A 99 -4.41 -5.40 -1.28
N ALA A 100 -3.26 -6.06 -1.39
CA ALA A 100 -2.01 -5.44 -1.83
C ALA A 100 -1.31 -6.28 -2.90
N VAL A 101 -0.45 -5.62 -3.68
CA VAL A 101 0.32 -6.23 -4.75
C VAL A 101 1.75 -5.72 -4.67
N ALA A 102 2.73 -6.61 -4.85
CA ALA A 102 4.15 -6.28 -4.93
C ALA A 102 4.82 -7.04 -6.09
N ILE A 103 5.88 -6.47 -6.65
CA ILE A 103 6.69 -7.10 -7.69
C ILE A 103 8.13 -7.18 -7.20
N ILE A 104 8.69 -8.38 -7.18
CA ILE A 104 10.08 -8.63 -6.74
C ILE A 104 10.70 -9.60 -7.73
N GLY A 105 11.79 -9.20 -8.39
CA GLY A 105 12.54 -10.08 -9.31
C GLY A 105 11.70 -10.69 -10.43
N GLY A 106 10.73 -9.96 -10.99
CA GLY A 106 9.84 -10.46 -12.05
C GLY A 106 8.73 -11.40 -11.57
N VAL A 107 8.56 -11.55 -10.26
CA VAL A 107 7.48 -12.31 -9.63
C VAL A 107 6.47 -11.35 -9.04
N LEU A 108 5.19 -11.58 -9.34
CA LEU A 108 4.06 -10.88 -8.74
C LEU A 108 3.67 -11.58 -7.44
N TYR A 109 3.52 -10.82 -6.37
CA TYR A 109 2.99 -11.27 -5.09
C TYR A 109 1.69 -10.52 -4.79
N VAL A 110 0.63 -11.27 -4.50
CA VAL A 110 -0.70 -10.75 -4.22
C VAL A 110 -1.08 -11.15 -2.81
N ILE A 111 -1.28 -10.15 -1.97
CA ILE A 111 -1.54 -10.30 -0.54
C ILE A 111 -3.05 -10.43 -0.35
N ASN A 112 -3.47 -11.56 0.21
CA ASN A 112 -4.85 -11.95 0.39
C ASN A 112 -5.24 -11.86 1.87
N ALA A 113 -6.18 -10.97 2.18
CA ALA A 113 -6.58 -10.71 3.56
C ALA A 113 -7.44 -11.83 4.16
N ASN A 114 -8.10 -12.62 3.31
CA ASN A 114 -9.05 -13.66 3.66
C ASN A 114 -10.21 -13.17 4.58
N LEU A 115 -10.98 -12.21 4.09
CA LEU A 115 -12.07 -11.56 4.82
C LEU A 115 -13.45 -12.06 4.39
N ASN A 116 -14.37 -12.10 5.35
CA ASN A 116 -15.81 -12.12 5.12
C ASN A 116 -16.38 -10.75 5.53
N GLY A 117 -16.59 -9.88 4.55
CA GLY A 117 -16.86 -8.46 4.80
C GLY A 117 -15.64 -7.76 5.41
N SER A 118 -15.79 -7.26 6.64
CA SER A 118 -14.70 -6.63 7.40
C SER A 118 -14.07 -7.55 8.45
N THR A 119 -14.56 -8.78 8.58
CA THR A 119 -14.11 -9.73 9.60
C THR A 119 -13.16 -10.75 8.98
N PRO A 120 -12.01 -11.04 9.61
CA PRO A 120 -11.13 -12.08 9.10
C PRO A 120 -11.76 -13.47 9.21
N ALA A 121 -11.77 -14.22 8.11
CA ALA A 121 -12.36 -15.54 8.03
C ALA A 121 -11.34 -16.65 8.36
N ALA A 122 -10.06 -16.42 8.02
CA ALA A 122 -8.94 -17.24 8.47
C ALA A 122 -7.62 -16.45 8.37
N ALA A 123 -6.50 -17.14 8.52
CA ALA A 123 -5.19 -16.54 8.27
C ALA A 123 -5.07 -16.01 6.84
N SER A 124 -4.30 -14.95 6.69
CA SER A 124 -3.97 -14.33 5.41
C SER A 124 -2.97 -15.19 4.64
N SER A 125 -2.81 -14.89 3.35
CA SER A 125 -1.89 -15.62 2.49
C SER A 125 -1.35 -14.75 1.36
N ILE A 126 -0.32 -15.23 0.67
CA ILE A 126 0.24 -14.55 -0.49
C ILE A 126 0.22 -15.49 -1.69
N THR A 127 -0.60 -15.18 -2.69
CA THR A 127 -0.54 -15.85 -3.99
C THR A 127 0.60 -15.26 -4.80
N TRP A 128 1.37 -16.08 -5.52
CA TRP A 128 2.43 -15.56 -6.38
C TRP A 128 2.44 -16.19 -7.77
N LEU A 129 2.94 -15.44 -8.76
CA LEU A 129 3.16 -15.93 -10.13
C LEU A 129 4.36 -15.25 -10.79
N VAL A 130 5.00 -15.95 -11.73
CA VAL A 130 6.08 -15.39 -12.55
C VAL A 130 5.47 -14.59 -13.70
N ILE A 131 5.85 -13.32 -13.81
CA ILE A 131 5.36 -12.43 -14.88
C ILE A 131 5.92 -12.90 -16.22
N GLY A 132 5.04 -13.13 -17.20
CA GLY A 132 5.42 -13.64 -18.52
C GLY A 132 5.81 -15.12 -18.55
N GLY A 133 5.80 -15.79 -17.39
CA GLY A 133 6.06 -17.21 -17.28
C GLY A 133 4.79 -18.07 -17.39
N VAL A 134 4.99 -19.38 -17.46
CA VAL A 134 3.89 -20.35 -17.33
C VAL A 134 3.49 -20.44 -15.86
N SER A 135 2.25 -20.06 -15.55
CA SER A 135 1.70 -20.14 -14.20
C SER A 135 0.99 -21.48 -13.99
N PRO A 136 1.24 -22.20 -12.89
CA PRO A 136 0.46 -23.39 -12.57
C PRO A 136 -0.98 -23.02 -12.19
N ASN A 137 -1.89 -24.00 -12.29
CA ASN A 137 -3.28 -23.87 -11.86
C ASN A 137 -3.63 -25.02 -10.90
N PRO A 138 -3.89 -24.76 -9.61
CA PRO A 138 -3.98 -23.45 -8.97
C PRO A 138 -2.60 -22.77 -8.80
N LEU A 139 -2.62 -21.44 -8.60
CA LEU A 139 -1.42 -20.68 -8.28
C LEU A 139 -0.86 -21.06 -6.91
N PRO A 140 0.48 -21.07 -6.74
CA PRO A 140 1.11 -21.34 -5.46
C PRO A 140 0.84 -20.21 -4.46
N THR A 141 0.84 -20.58 -3.18
CA THR A 141 0.51 -19.66 -2.08
C THR A 141 1.50 -19.83 -0.94
N ILE A 142 1.88 -18.71 -0.31
CA ILE A 142 2.63 -18.65 0.94
C ILE A 142 1.62 -18.43 2.07
N PRO A 143 1.49 -19.34 3.05
CA PRO A 143 0.65 -19.09 4.22
C PRO A 143 1.29 -18.02 5.10
N LEU A 144 0.47 -17.14 5.65
CA LEU A 144 0.88 -16.21 6.71
C LEU A 144 0.27 -16.66 8.04
N THR A 145 0.92 -16.32 9.14
CA THR A 145 0.34 -16.51 10.48
C THR A 145 -0.54 -15.32 10.90
N GLY A 146 -0.40 -14.18 10.21
CA GLY A 146 -1.24 -13.00 10.35
C GLY A 146 -2.64 -13.17 9.77
N THR A 147 -3.50 -12.20 10.09
CA THR A 147 -4.86 -12.13 9.54
C THR A 147 -5.16 -10.68 9.17
N ASN A 148 -6.03 -10.50 8.18
CA ASN A 148 -6.34 -9.18 7.63
C ASN A 148 -5.10 -8.45 7.07
N ALA A 149 -4.26 -9.15 6.31
CA ALA A 149 -3.14 -8.57 5.58
C ALA A 149 -3.64 -7.53 4.56
N GLN A 150 -3.34 -6.26 4.79
CA GLN A 150 -3.90 -5.14 3.99
C GLN A 150 -2.84 -4.40 3.19
N PHE A 151 -1.61 -4.35 3.68
CA PHE A 151 -0.54 -3.57 3.07
C PHE A 151 0.70 -4.42 2.91
N ALA A 152 1.50 -4.09 1.90
CA ALA A 152 2.79 -4.71 1.71
C ALA A 152 3.79 -3.72 1.10
N VAL A 153 5.04 -3.83 1.49
CA VAL A 153 6.15 -3.06 0.92
C VAL A 153 7.38 -3.95 0.77
N VAL A 154 8.14 -3.71 -0.28
CA VAL A 154 9.40 -4.40 -0.55
C VAL A 154 10.52 -3.58 0.09
N GLY A 155 11.36 -4.22 0.90
CA GLY A 155 12.56 -3.58 1.44
C GLY A 155 13.74 -3.64 0.47
N ASP A 156 14.75 -2.81 0.73
CA ASP A 156 16.01 -2.83 -0.04
C ASP A 156 16.79 -4.15 0.13
N ASP A 157 16.46 -4.92 1.17
CA ASP A 157 16.92 -6.28 1.42
C ASP A 157 16.19 -7.35 0.60
N SER A 158 15.32 -6.92 -0.33
CA SER A 158 14.47 -7.79 -1.16
C SER A 158 13.49 -8.67 -0.38
N LEU A 159 13.24 -8.36 0.90
CA LEU A 159 12.19 -9.01 1.68
C LEU A 159 10.85 -8.31 1.45
N LEU A 160 9.78 -9.08 1.62
CA LEU A 160 8.42 -8.56 1.56
C LEU A 160 7.88 -8.38 2.99
N TYR A 161 7.52 -7.15 3.32
CA TYR A 161 6.98 -6.75 4.61
C TYR A 161 5.47 -6.57 4.49
N VAL A 162 4.70 -7.42 5.16
CA VAL A 162 3.24 -7.46 5.08
C VAL A 162 2.64 -7.03 6.41
N VAL A 163 1.82 -5.97 6.37
CA VAL A 163 1.13 -5.45 7.56
C VAL A 163 -0.26 -6.06 7.65
N ASP A 164 -0.47 -6.81 8.72
CA ASP A 164 -1.74 -7.37 9.13
C ASP A 164 -2.45 -6.39 10.04
N ARG A 165 -3.65 -5.95 9.63
CA ARG A 165 -4.49 -5.10 10.47
C ARG A 165 -5.03 -5.81 11.71
N GLY A 166 -5.01 -7.14 11.70
CA GLY A 166 -5.61 -7.94 12.75
C GLY A 166 -7.14 -7.91 12.71
N THR A 167 -7.73 -8.34 13.82
CA THR A 167 -9.16 -8.37 14.07
C THR A 167 -9.63 -7.02 14.58
N PRO A 168 -10.69 -6.42 14.00
CA PRO A 168 -11.18 -5.11 14.45
C PRO A 168 -11.47 -5.07 15.97
N GLY A 169 -10.84 -4.12 16.66
CA GLY A 169 -11.01 -3.91 18.10
C GLY A 169 -10.20 -4.85 19.01
N ALA A 170 -9.40 -5.76 18.46
CA ALA A 170 -8.58 -6.70 19.23
C ALA A 170 -7.16 -6.20 19.49
N ALA A 171 -6.72 -5.13 18.80
CA ALA A 171 -5.35 -4.61 18.86
C ALA A 171 -4.25 -5.68 18.60
N ASP A 172 -4.55 -6.67 17.77
CA ASP A 172 -3.69 -7.82 17.43
C ASP A 172 -2.95 -7.65 16.09
N GLY A 173 -2.79 -6.41 15.63
CA GLY A 173 -2.02 -6.07 14.44
C GLY A 173 -0.56 -6.53 14.55
N LYS A 174 -0.02 -6.99 13.42
CA LYS A 174 1.33 -7.56 13.34
C LYS A 174 1.98 -7.32 11.98
N LEU A 175 3.28 -7.56 11.91
CA LEU A 175 4.08 -7.52 10.69
C LEU A 175 4.61 -8.91 10.37
N SER A 176 4.27 -9.42 9.20
CA SER A 176 4.89 -10.60 8.62
C SER A 176 6.05 -10.20 7.72
N ILE A 177 7.21 -10.82 7.92
CA ILE A 177 8.39 -10.67 7.06
C ILE A 177 8.53 -11.96 6.27
N VAL A 178 8.44 -11.84 4.95
CA VAL A 178 8.42 -12.96 4.01
C VAL A 178 9.69 -12.93 3.17
N ASP A 179 10.31 -14.09 3.03
CA ASP A 179 11.41 -14.30 2.09
C ASP A 179 10.84 -14.74 0.73
N PRO A 180 10.93 -13.88 -0.30
CA PRO A 180 10.40 -14.17 -1.63
C PRO A 180 11.18 -15.28 -2.35
N ALA A 181 12.42 -15.56 -1.97
CA ALA A 181 13.24 -16.64 -2.53
C ALA A 181 12.87 -17.99 -1.87
N ALA A 182 12.75 -18.03 -0.54
CA ALA A 182 12.34 -19.22 0.19
C ALA A 182 10.83 -19.54 0.07
N LYS A 183 10.02 -18.58 -0.40
CA LYS A 183 8.55 -18.67 -0.48
C LYS A 183 7.92 -18.96 0.88
N SER A 184 8.43 -18.32 1.93
CA SER A 184 7.99 -18.56 3.30
C SER A 184 7.95 -17.27 4.14
N GLU A 185 7.01 -17.22 5.07
CA GLU A 185 7.07 -16.28 6.19
C GLU A 185 8.22 -16.70 7.12
N ILE A 186 9.19 -15.80 7.31
CA ILE A 186 10.40 -16.09 8.08
C ILE A 186 10.36 -15.47 9.48
N VAL A 187 9.62 -14.38 9.66
CA VAL A 187 9.46 -13.71 10.96
C VAL A 187 8.09 -13.06 11.06
N VAL A 188 7.57 -13.03 12.29
CA VAL A 188 6.36 -12.30 12.67
C VAL A 188 6.71 -11.39 13.83
N ILE A 189 6.44 -10.10 13.68
CA ILE A 189 6.58 -9.11 14.74
C ILE A 189 5.18 -8.73 15.22
N ASN A 190 4.87 -9.12 16.45
CA ASN A 190 3.60 -8.80 17.10
C ASN A 190 3.65 -7.40 17.73
N GLY A 191 2.47 -6.86 18.06
CA GLY A 191 2.35 -5.65 18.88
C GLY A 191 2.27 -4.36 18.08
N LEU A 192 1.82 -4.40 16.83
CA LEU A 192 1.51 -3.16 16.09
C LEU A 192 0.22 -2.48 16.57
N GLY A 193 -0.56 -3.14 17.44
CA GLY A 193 -1.76 -2.59 18.04
C GLY A 193 -2.97 -2.63 17.11
N GLU A 194 -3.87 -1.66 17.28
CA GLU A 194 -5.14 -1.61 16.56
C GLU A 194 -4.96 -1.11 15.13
N SER A 195 -5.39 -1.93 14.16
CA SER A 195 -5.58 -1.54 12.77
C SER A 195 -4.39 -0.76 12.14
N PRO A 196 -3.13 -1.27 12.24
CA PRO A 196 -1.97 -0.62 11.63
C PRO A 196 -2.16 -0.36 10.13
N GLY A 197 -1.64 0.77 9.66
CA GLY A 197 -1.82 1.29 8.32
C GLY A 197 -0.74 0.86 7.33
N ALA A 198 -0.66 1.60 6.22
CA ALA A 198 0.36 1.39 5.20
C ALA A 198 1.77 1.61 5.75
N ALA A 199 2.73 0.92 5.16
CA ALA A 199 4.13 0.98 5.54
C ALA A 199 5.02 1.53 4.42
N ALA A 200 6.11 2.19 4.82
CA ALA A 200 7.18 2.61 3.94
C ALA A 200 8.52 2.10 4.48
N PHE A 201 9.33 1.49 3.60
CA PHE A 201 10.68 1.10 3.94
C PHE A 201 11.62 2.31 3.81
N HIS A 202 12.33 2.64 4.88
CA HIS A 202 13.30 3.72 4.92
C HIS A 202 14.72 3.16 4.72
N PRO A 203 15.59 3.81 3.91
CA PRO A 203 16.96 3.34 3.62
C PRO A 203 17.87 3.13 4.85
N SER A 204 17.47 3.62 6.03
CA SER A 204 18.15 3.33 7.30
C SER A 204 17.88 1.92 7.84
N GLY A 205 17.18 1.05 7.11
CA GLY A 205 16.73 -0.25 7.61
C GLY A 205 15.58 -0.16 8.61
N ARG A 206 14.73 0.87 8.49
CA ARG A 206 13.55 1.03 9.34
C ARG A 206 12.30 0.92 8.49
N LEU A 207 11.34 0.14 8.96
CA LEU A 207 10.02 0.08 8.40
C LEU A 207 9.11 1.03 9.19
N LEU A 208 8.59 2.05 8.51
CA LEU A 208 7.70 3.04 9.09
C LEU A 208 6.27 2.61 8.80
N ILE A 209 5.44 2.48 9.83
CA ILE A 209 4.06 1.99 9.70
C ILE A 209 3.13 3.06 10.24
N SER A 210 2.24 3.56 9.39
CA SER A 210 1.22 4.53 9.79
C SER A 210 0.21 3.93 10.78
N SER A 211 -0.33 4.75 11.67
CA SER A 211 -1.41 4.40 12.59
C SER A 211 -2.25 5.64 12.89
N LEU A 212 -3.57 5.51 12.74
CA LEU A 212 -4.52 6.59 13.00
C LEU A 212 -4.59 7.00 14.47
N THR A 213 -4.09 6.18 15.40
CA THR A 213 -4.08 6.48 16.84
C THR A 213 -2.68 6.64 17.40
N GLU A 214 -1.69 5.96 16.82
CA GLU A 214 -0.32 5.93 17.33
C GLU A 214 0.66 6.80 16.54
N GLY A 215 0.24 7.34 15.40
CA GLY A 215 1.12 8.09 14.51
C GLY A 215 2.02 7.15 13.70
N ILE A 216 3.33 7.34 13.75
CA ILE A 216 4.31 6.48 13.07
C ILE A 216 4.84 5.44 14.05
N LEU A 217 4.51 4.18 13.79
CA LEU A 217 5.13 3.01 14.40
C LEU A 217 6.40 2.64 13.62
N GLU A 218 7.32 1.93 14.27
CA GLU A 218 8.62 1.65 13.68
C GLU A 218 9.13 0.26 14.04
N VAL A 219 9.56 -0.46 13.01
CA VAL A 219 10.32 -1.70 13.15
C VAL A 219 11.72 -1.46 12.60
N TYR A 220 12.74 -1.76 13.40
CA TYR A 220 14.12 -1.83 12.92
C TYR A 220 14.36 -3.22 12.30
N THR A 221 14.53 -3.25 10.98
CA THR A 221 14.52 -4.49 10.21
C THR A 221 15.80 -5.34 10.35
N PRO A 222 17.01 -4.78 10.57
CA PRO A 222 18.21 -5.59 10.78
C PRO A 222 18.13 -6.52 11.98
N THR A 223 17.51 -6.06 13.08
CA THR A 223 17.30 -6.86 14.29
C THR A 223 15.87 -7.38 14.42
N ARG A 224 15.00 -7.07 13.45
CA ARG A 224 13.60 -7.48 13.38
C ARG A 224 12.84 -7.18 14.68
N SER A 225 12.99 -5.94 15.15
CA SER A 225 12.48 -5.49 16.45
C SER A 225 11.56 -4.29 16.30
N LEU A 226 10.41 -4.32 16.98
CA LEU A 226 9.54 -3.16 17.15
C LEU A 226 10.26 -2.13 18.03
N THR A 227 10.67 -1.01 17.45
CA THR A 227 11.39 0.07 18.13
C THR A 227 10.45 1.16 18.61
N LEU A 228 9.38 1.44 17.86
CA LEU A 228 8.29 2.32 18.27
C LEU A 228 6.96 1.58 18.11
N GLY A 229 6.39 1.17 19.24
CA GLY A 229 5.08 0.53 19.31
C GLY A 229 3.97 1.47 19.80
N PRO A 230 2.74 0.95 19.98
CA PRO A 230 1.64 1.69 20.58
C PRO A 230 2.02 2.38 21.89
N GLY A 231 1.53 3.60 22.09
CA GLY A 231 1.89 4.48 23.21
C GLY A 231 3.20 5.26 23.03
N ASN A 232 4.08 4.84 22.10
CA ASN A 232 5.38 5.47 21.85
C ASN A 232 5.58 5.89 20.39
N GLY A 233 4.56 5.76 19.53
CA GLY A 233 4.66 6.17 18.14
C GLY A 233 4.84 7.68 17.97
N VAL A 234 5.44 8.08 16.84
CA VAL A 234 5.69 9.49 16.55
C VAL A 234 4.42 10.15 16.03
N LYS A 235 3.94 11.20 16.71
CA LYS A 235 2.72 11.93 16.37
C LYS A 235 3.04 13.36 15.95
N PRO A 236 3.39 13.62 14.67
CA PRO A 236 3.54 14.99 14.16
C PRO A 236 2.25 15.77 14.42
N GLY A 237 2.35 16.99 14.94
CA GLY A 237 1.18 17.78 15.33
C GLY A 237 0.38 17.25 16.53
N GLY A 238 0.76 16.10 17.11
CA GLY A 238 0.02 15.43 18.19
C GLY A 238 -1.05 14.45 17.69
N ASP A 239 -1.24 14.34 16.38
CA ASP A 239 -2.29 13.54 15.75
C ASP A 239 -1.76 12.19 15.20
N GLY A 240 -2.70 11.31 14.87
CA GLY A 240 -2.42 10.05 14.19
C GLY A 240 -2.03 10.25 12.72
N VAL A 241 -1.49 9.20 12.11
CA VAL A 241 -1.01 9.21 10.72
C VAL A 241 -1.81 8.20 9.91
N SER A 242 -2.47 8.66 8.84
CA SER A 242 -3.26 7.82 7.93
C SER A 242 -2.42 7.15 6.84
N GLY A 243 -1.26 7.75 6.51
CA GLY A 243 -0.33 7.22 5.52
C GLY A 243 1.07 7.78 5.70
N VAL A 244 2.06 7.01 5.27
CA VAL A 244 3.47 7.40 5.33
C VAL A 244 4.14 7.13 3.99
N ALA A 245 5.02 8.02 3.56
CA ALA A 245 5.88 7.82 2.40
C ALA A 245 7.30 8.34 2.68
N VAL A 246 8.28 7.81 1.95
CA VAL A 246 9.70 8.19 2.07
C VAL A 246 10.21 8.60 0.69
N ASP A 247 10.94 9.72 0.61
CA ASP A 247 11.61 10.11 -0.64
C ASP A 247 13.06 9.64 -0.73
N LEU A 248 13.68 9.85 -1.89
CA LEU A 248 15.06 9.44 -2.17
C LEU A 248 16.11 10.12 -1.26
N ARG A 249 15.74 11.15 -0.51
CA ARG A 249 16.62 11.83 0.46
C ARG A 249 16.38 11.32 1.90
N GLY A 250 15.53 10.31 2.07
CA GLY A 250 15.14 9.79 3.38
C GLY A 250 14.19 10.70 4.15
N ARG A 251 13.56 11.69 3.51
CA ARG A 251 12.55 12.50 4.20
C ARG A 251 11.25 11.72 4.31
N VAL A 252 10.61 11.84 5.46
CA VAL A 252 9.35 11.15 5.76
C VAL A 252 8.19 12.13 5.56
N TYR A 253 7.16 11.67 4.86
CA TYR A 253 5.91 12.39 4.64
C TYR A 253 4.83 11.66 5.40
N ALA A 254 4.40 12.23 6.53
CA ALA A 254 3.35 11.68 7.36
C ALA A 254 2.05 12.42 7.07
N VAL A 255 1.04 11.68 6.61
CA VAL A 255 -0.29 12.21 6.31
C VAL A 255 -1.13 12.19 7.57
N ASP A 256 -1.54 13.35 8.01
CA ASP A 256 -2.58 13.54 9.01
C ASP A 256 -3.90 13.86 8.29
N GLN A 257 -4.91 13.02 8.52
CA GLN A 257 -6.23 13.19 7.93
C GLN A 257 -7.16 14.10 8.76
N GLY A 258 -6.72 14.48 9.96
CA GLY A 258 -7.51 15.14 10.98
C GLY A 258 -8.78 14.36 11.32
N ALA A 259 -9.79 15.08 11.79
CA ALA A 259 -11.11 14.51 12.07
C ALA A 259 -11.96 14.23 10.81
N CYS A 260 -11.38 14.33 9.60
CA CYS A 260 -12.12 14.29 8.33
C CYS A 260 -13.32 15.26 8.33
N ALA A 261 -13.13 16.45 8.90
CA ALA A 261 -14.08 17.57 8.92
C ALA A 261 -13.49 18.84 8.28
N ALA A 262 -12.21 18.82 7.93
CA ALA A 262 -11.48 19.90 7.28
C ALA A 262 -10.39 19.32 6.37
N ALA A 263 -9.63 20.21 5.72
CA ALA A 263 -8.41 19.84 5.02
C ALA A 263 -7.42 19.15 5.97
N GLY A 264 -6.79 18.07 5.50
CA GLY A 264 -5.74 17.38 6.23
C GLY A 264 -4.37 18.05 6.03
N THR A 265 -3.37 17.49 6.68
CA THR A 265 -2.00 18.00 6.68
C THR A 265 -1.02 16.90 6.28
N VAL A 266 0.01 17.25 5.52
CA VAL A 266 1.20 16.41 5.34
C VAL A 266 2.35 17.05 6.10
N HIS A 267 2.88 16.32 7.07
CA HIS A 267 4.06 16.70 7.84
C HIS A 267 5.30 16.16 7.13
N VAL A 268 6.24 17.06 6.81
CA VAL A 268 7.52 16.69 6.18
C VAL A 268 8.58 16.65 7.25
N LEU A 269 9.09 15.46 7.53
CA LEU A 269 9.98 15.18 8.66
C LEU A 269 11.38 14.79 8.17
N SER A 270 12.37 15.00 9.04
CA SER A 270 13.70 14.42 8.87
C SER A 270 13.65 12.89 8.91
N ALA A 271 14.74 12.28 8.46
CA ALA A 271 14.92 10.84 8.59
C ALA A 271 14.81 10.38 10.06
N PRO A 272 14.37 9.13 10.31
CA PRO A 272 14.48 8.50 11.61
C PRO A 272 15.94 8.47 12.11
N PRO A 273 16.19 8.45 13.43
CA PRO A 273 15.20 8.34 14.50
C PRO A 273 14.65 9.70 14.98
N ASP A 274 15.08 10.83 14.41
CA ASP A 274 14.84 12.16 15.00
C ASP A 274 13.48 12.77 14.64
N TYR A 275 12.93 12.47 13.46
CA TYR A 275 11.63 12.96 12.97
C TYR A 275 11.38 14.47 13.15
N ARG A 276 12.41 15.31 13.00
CA ARG A 276 12.27 16.76 13.13
C ARG A 276 11.40 17.29 11.99
N GLU A 277 10.37 18.04 12.32
CA GLU A 277 9.47 18.63 11.33
C GLU A 277 10.14 19.81 10.61
N PHE A 278 10.21 19.73 9.28
CA PHE A 278 10.71 20.80 8.43
C PHE A 278 9.61 21.79 8.03
N ARG A 279 8.44 21.24 7.67
CA ARG A 279 7.28 22.02 7.23
C ARG A 279 6.03 21.15 7.23
N THR A 280 4.89 21.82 7.20
CA THR A 280 3.59 21.23 6.93
C THR A 280 3.07 21.66 5.56
N VAL A 281 2.21 20.84 4.96
CA VAL A 281 1.53 21.13 3.69
C VAL A 281 0.05 20.80 3.86
N THR A 282 -0.82 21.79 3.70
CA THR A 282 -2.26 21.55 3.67
C THR A 282 -2.63 20.79 2.39
N VAL A 283 -3.41 19.73 2.53
CA VAL A 283 -3.87 18.89 1.42
C VAL A 283 -5.40 18.84 1.37
N GLY A 284 -5.95 17.94 0.57
CA GLY A 284 -7.40 17.77 0.46
C GLY A 284 -8.07 17.31 1.76
N PHE A 285 -9.36 17.08 1.68
CA PHE A 285 -10.19 16.61 2.78
C PHE A 285 -9.97 15.11 3.02
N CYS A 286 -9.80 14.70 4.28
CA CYS A 286 -9.65 13.30 4.70
C CYS A 286 -8.61 12.49 3.88
N PRO A 287 -7.36 12.96 3.76
CA PRO A 287 -6.32 12.28 2.99
C PRO A 287 -5.98 10.90 3.61
N ALA A 288 -6.11 9.83 2.83
CA ALA A 288 -6.02 8.46 3.35
C ALA A 288 -4.66 7.76 3.12
N SER A 289 -3.79 8.31 2.28
CA SER A 289 -2.53 7.66 1.89
C SER A 289 -1.55 8.64 1.26
N ALA A 290 -0.28 8.24 1.15
CA ALA A 290 0.75 8.93 0.40
C ALA A 290 1.64 7.93 -0.35
N ALA A 291 2.19 8.38 -1.48
CA ALA A 291 3.35 7.76 -2.09
C ALA A 291 4.21 8.84 -2.75
N VAL A 292 5.48 8.52 -2.98
CA VAL A 292 6.41 9.37 -3.71
C VAL A 292 6.56 8.83 -5.12
N ALA A 293 6.40 9.69 -6.12
CA ALA A 293 6.79 9.42 -7.48
C ALA A 293 8.12 10.14 -7.72
N ALA A 294 9.16 9.39 -8.06
CA ALA A 294 10.48 9.94 -8.37
C ALA A 294 10.96 9.41 -9.71
N THR A 295 11.61 10.29 -10.48
CA THR A 295 12.51 9.89 -11.56
C THR A 295 13.83 9.47 -10.92
N PRO A 296 14.36 8.26 -11.21
CA PRO A 296 15.72 7.88 -10.85
C PRO A 296 16.76 8.90 -11.32
#